data_AF-A0A6I9Y1C4-F1
#
_entry.id   AF-A0A6I9Y1C4-F1
#
_cell.length_a   1.000
_cell.length_b   1.000
_cell.length_c   1.000
_cell.angle_alpha   90.00
_cell.angle_beta   90.00
_cell.angle_gamma   90.00
#
_symmetry.space_group_name_H-M   'P 1'
#
loop_
_entity.id
_entity.type
_entity.pdbx_description
1 polymer ?
#
loop_
_entity_poly.entity_id
_entity_poly.type
_entity_poly.pdbx_seq_one_letter_code
_entity_poly.pdbx_strand_id
1 'polypeptide(L)'
;MVNAEQPDPPSASGRMALHRSQKLNLLRLAVLLTVALAGIKFFFRDSFTLDQRREVSGESHFWGNAQQDMKQPGNTQARSVGHLDRQAAAGAPGPELKKLPHRDFSSMQMRLVHLDLKGAAPKVSYLEQIFPLFSKMGANGVLVEYEDMFPFQGELEILRSPYAYSEEDITKIQELADLNKLEIIPLVQTFGHVEFILKHEKYRHLREVERFPNSFNPHLPETLALLKALLTQVLSRHPHSSWVHIGADEVFHLGEGLDSKNWMSRNGGDAGKMYLNHIREVVQFIASQPWGQQVLLWDDMLRKVGVAAIQDSGIAKHTSPVLWFYAPDFDTQQIGRYIEKYAECGFSTIWFASAFKGTTGPAQAWTPLNTHLQNHLRWLKVIQSMEKTPSIRFQGIVLTGWQRYDHYSALCELLPVGIPSLAVCLQTLVNGGFTDAAKKKVLAILGFQNLHLEKNTCEGTGAFPGADIYRLVEQVDGQLKDSVSKVLEDESSIKGWFSPYHRKHQFGNPRNMESFGSKVLKVHEEWESIIQTLRSHMENIYFPDTVEEWMEENVNPHMDHLREFVRDFKEVIRLNARPKTL
;
A
#
# COMPACT_ATOMS: atom_id res chain seq x y z
N MET A 1 -63.39 42.77 -52.75
CA MET A 1 -62.35 43.55 -53.42
C MET A 1 -61.45 44.16 -52.35
N VAL A 2 -60.16 43.85 -52.46
CA VAL A 2 -59.00 44.56 -51.90
C VAL A 2 -58.75 44.46 -50.38
N ASN A 3 -57.85 43.52 -50.08
CA ASN A 3 -56.90 43.49 -48.96
C ASN A 3 -56.10 44.81 -48.82
N ALA A 4 -55.82 45.24 -47.59
CA ALA A 4 -54.46 45.51 -47.10
C ALA A 4 -54.52 45.96 -45.63
N GLU A 5 -53.66 45.35 -44.82
CA GLU A 5 -53.60 45.37 -43.36
C GLU A 5 -53.13 46.70 -42.75
N GLN A 6 -53.72 47.06 -41.61
CA GLN A 6 -53.05 47.80 -40.53
C GLN A 6 -52.76 46.81 -39.39
N PRO A 7 -51.57 46.80 -38.77
CA PRO A 7 -51.32 45.98 -37.59
C PRO A 7 -51.87 46.65 -36.33
N ASP A 8 -52.77 45.95 -35.64
CA ASP A 8 -53.24 46.29 -34.30
C ASP A 8 -52.14 46.14 -33.23
N PRO A 9 -52.20 46.91 -32.13
CA PRO A 9 -51.18 46.91 -31.09
C PRO A 9 -51.14 45.59 -30.30
N PRO A 10 -49.98 45.17 -29.77
CA PRO A 10 -49.86 43.88 -29.11
C PRO A 10 -50.71 43.83 -27.83
N SER A 11 -51.62 42.86 -27.79
CA SER A 11 -52.52 42.62 -26.66
C SER A 11 -51.74 42.24 -25.39
N ALA A 12 -52.18 42.77 -24.25
CA ALA A 12 -51.60 42.53 -22.92
C ALA A 12 -51.58 41.05 -22.49
N SER A 13 -52.32 40.18 -23.19
CA SER A 13 -52.35 38.73 -23.02
C SER A 13 -51.04 38.04 -23.44
N GLY A 14 -50.41 38.51 -24.53
CA GLY A 14 -49.17 37.92 -25.05
C GLY A 14 -47.94 38.19 -24.18
N ARG A 15 -47.86 39.37 -23.55
CA ARG A 15 -46.77 39.70 -22.60
C ARG A 15 -46.83 38.88 -21.32
N MET A 16 -48.02 38.56 -20.81
CA MET A 16 -48.15 37.67 -19.65
C MET A 16 -47.77 36.22 -19.97
N ALA A 17 -48.13 35.71 -21.16
CA ALA A 17 -47.78 34.35 -21.57
C ALA A 17 -46.27 34.17 -21.79
N LEU A 18 -45.60 35.16 -22.42
CA LEU A 18 -44.15 35.16 -22.61
C LEU A 18 -43.40 35.25 -21.28
N HIS A 19 -43.87 36.12 -20.37
CA HIS A 19 -43.26 36.28 -19.05
C HIS A 19 -43.47 35.03 -18.16
N ARG A 20 -44.60 34.33 -18.33
CA ARG A 20 -44.88 33.05 -17.63
C ARG A 20 -44.02 31.92 -18.17
N SER A 21 -43.81 31.85 -19.49
CA SER A 21 -42.90 30.88 -20.13
C SER A 21 -41.44 31.10 -19.74
N GLN A 22 -40.98 32.35 -19.73
CA GLN A 22 -39.62 32.70 -19.25
C GLN A 22 -39.44 32.39 -17.77
N LYS A 23 -40.44 32.69 -16.92
CA LYS A 23 -40.42 32.28 -15.50
C LYS A 23 -40.37 30.76 -15.33
N LEU A 24 -41.10 30.01 -16.15
CA LEU A 24 -41.10 28.55 -16.11
C LEU A 24 -39.75 27.96 -16.55
N ASN A 25 -39.12 28.54 -17.56
CA ASN A 25 -37.79 28.14 -18.02
C ASN A 25 -36.70 28.50 -17.01
N LEU A 26 -36.77 29.67 -16.36
CA LEU A 26 -35.91 30.03 -15.24
C LEU A 26 -36.10 29.09 -14.04
N LEU A 27 -37.35 28.69 -13.74
CA LEU A 27 -37.64 27.72 -12.69
C LEU A 27 -37.05 26.34 -13.03
N ARG A 28 -37.16 25.89 -14.28
CA ARG A 28 -36.55 24.63 -14.75
C ARG A 28 -35.03 24.67 -14.69
N LEU A 29 -34.42 25.80 -15.06
CA LEU A 29 -32.97 26.00 -14.97
C LEU A 29 -32.51 26.00 -13.51
N ALA A 30 -33.26 26.66 -12.61
CA ALA A 30 -32.98 26.65 -11.18
C ALA A 30 -33.10 25.24 -10.59
N VAL A 31 -34.15 24.49 -10.93
CA VAL A 31 -34.31 23.08 -10.49
C VAL A 31 -33.18 22.21 -11.04
N LEU A 32 -32.80 22.34 -12.31
CA LEU A 32 -31.65 21.64 -12.90
C LEU A 32 -30.33 21.99 -12.19
N LEU A 33 -30.11 23.26 -11.85
CA LEU A 33 -28.95 23.68 -11.07
C LEU A 33 -28.98 23.10 -9.65
N THR A 34 -30.16 23.02 -9.04
CA THR A 34 -30.33 22.46 -7.68
C THR A 34 -30.10 20.95 -7.69
N VAL A 35 -30.55 20.23 -8.73
CA VAL A 35 -30.31 18.80 -8.93
C VAL A 35 -28.84 18.54 -9.28
N ALA A 36 -28.21 19.38 -10.08
CA ALA A 36 -26.78 19.29 -10.39
C ALA A 36 -25.93 19.57 -9.14
N LEU A 37 -26.27 20.57 -8.34
CA LEU A 37 -25.62 20.85 -7.05
C LEU A 37 -25.88 19.75 -6.02
N ALA A 38 -27.08 19.14 -6.02
CA ALA A 38 -27.37 17.97 -5.19
C ALA A 38 -26.63 16.71 -5.68
N GLY A 39 -26.43 16.55 -6.98
CA GLY A 39 -25.63 15.49 -7.58
C GLY A 39 -24.14 15.65 -7.28
N ILE A 40 -23.59 16.86 -7.42
CA ILE A 40 -22.23 17.20 -6.98
C ILE A 40 -22.11 16.95 -5.47
N LYS A 41 -23.06 17.44 -4.67
CA LYS A 41 -23.08 17.19 -3.23
C LYS A 41 -23.20 15.70 -2.91
N PHE A 42 -23.93 14.89 -3.69
CA PHE A 42 -24.04 13.44 -3.50
C PHE A 42 -22.73 12.72 -3.86
N PHE A 43 -22.11 13.06 -4.99
CA PHE A 43 -20.79 12.55 -5.39
C PHE A 43 -19.66 12.97 -4.43
N PHE A 44 -19.79 14.11 -3.76
CA PHE A 44 -18.85 14.56 -2.72
C PHE A 44 -19.30 14.22 -1.29
N ARG A 45 -20.45 13.56 -1.08
CA ARG A 45 -20.98 13.22 0.27
C ARG A 45 -20.55 11.83 0.75
N ASP A 46 -20.03 10.98 -0.14
CA ASP A 46 -19.26 9.80 0.28
C ASP A 46 -17.85 10.17 0.80
N SER A 47 -17.54 11.48 0.85
CA SER A 47 -16.41 12.04 1.56
C SER A 47 -16.90 13.08 2.57
N PHE A 48 -16.90 12.68 3.86
CA PHE A 48 -17.10 13.50 5.08
C PHE A 48 -18.54 13.70 5.65
N THR A 49 -18.82 12.84 6.66
CA THR A 49 -19.46 13.08 7.99
C THR A 49 -20.96 13.44 8.06
N LEU A 50 -21.77 13.04 9.07
CA LEU A 50 -21.84 12.01 10.14
C LEU A 50 -23.23 12.26 10.78
N ASP A 51 -23.92 11.28 11.38
CA ASP A 51 -24.50 11.54 12.71
C ASP A 51 -25.01 10.31 13.50
N GLN A 52 -24.64 10.39 14.79
CA GLN A 52 -25.08 9.76 16.04
C GLN A 52 -26.22 8.72 16.02
N ARG A 53 -25.91 7.51 16.52
CA ARG A 53 -26.79 6.78 17.46
C ARG A 53 -26.00 6.01 18.54
N ARG A 54 -26.34 6.37 19.78
CA ARG A 54 -26.24 5.72 21.09
C ARG A 54 -25.71 4.28 21.21
N GLU A 55 -24.78 4.15 22.16
CA GLU A 55 -24.49 3.06 23.10
C GLU A 55 -25.32 1.76 22.98
N VAL A 56 -24.63 0.65 22.72
CA VAL A 56 -24.79 -0.60 23.48
C VAL A 56 -23.40 -1.20 23.69
N SER A 57 -23.07 -1.43 24.95
CA SER A 57 -21.87 -2.09 25.46
C SER A 57 -21.73 -3.54 24.96
N GLY A 58 -20.54 -3.89 24.48
CA GLY A 58 -20.12 -5.27 24.24
C GLY A 58 -18.62 -5.29 24.00
N GLU A 59 -17.84 -5.68 25.01
CA GLU A 59 -16.38 -5.79 24.96
C GLU A 59 -15.96 -6.81 23.90
N SER A 60 -15.19 -6.39 22.89
CA SER A 60 -14.43 -7.27 22.01
C SER A 60 -12.93 -7.14 22.31
N HIS A 61 -12.42 -8.13 23.04
CA HIS A 61 -10.99 -8.29 23.32
C HIS A 61 -10.28 -8.83 22.06
N PHE A 62 -9.67 -7.94 21.27
CA PHE A 62 -8.80 -8.31 20.14
C PHE A 62 -7.30 -8.06 20.43
N TRP A 63 -6.98 -7.27 21.45
CA TRP A 63 -5.59 -7.01 21.88
C TRP A 63 -5.34 -7.65 23.24
N GLY A 64 -4.60 -8.76 23.25
CA GLY A 64 -4.25 -9.51 24.47
C GLY A 64 -3.20 -8.79 25.31
N ASN A 65 -3.54 -8.54 26.58
CA ASN A 65 -2.62 -8.04 27.60
C ASN A 65 -1.70 -9.16 28.08
N ALA A 66 -0.39 -8.97 27.96
CA ALA A 66 0.60 -9.75 28.68
C ALA A 66 1.19 -8.89 29.81
N GLN A 67 0.71 -9.08 31.04
CA GLN A 67 1.47 -8.71 32.23
C GLN A 67 1.24 -9.70 33.38
N GLN A 68 2.36 -10.31 33.77
CA GLN A 68 2.77 -10.78 35.10
C GLN A 68 2.01 -11.95 35.74
N ASP A 69 2.71 -13.09 35.80
CA ASP A 69 2.72 -13.96 36.96
C ASP A 69 4.19 -14.27 37.35
N MET A 70 4.66 -13.60 38.40
CA MET A 70 5.92 -13.97 39.09
C MET A 70 5.62 -15.08 40.10
N LYS A 71 6.25 -16.24 39.92
CA LYS A 71 6.45 -17.23 40.99
C LYS A 71 7.93 -17.59 41.09
N GLN A 72 8.49 -17.39 42.29
CA GLN A 72 9.82 -17.84 42.69
C GLN A 72 9.96 -19.36 42.60
N PRO A 73 11.21 -19.85 42.54
CA PRO A 73 11.58 -20.98 43.39
C PRO A 73 12.88 -20.76 44.17
N GLY A 74 12.91 -21.32 45.37
CA GLY A 74 14.04 -21.29 46.28
C GLY A 74 15.12 -22.34 45.99
N ASN A 75 16.34 -21.97 46.41
CA ASN A 75 17.45 -22.78 46.94
C ASN A 75 17.46 -24.31 46.69
N THR A 76 18.51 -24.82 46.02
CA THR A 76 19.47 -25.76 46.65
C THR A 76 20.80 -25.93 45.88
N GLN A 77 21.89 -25.70 46.62
CA GLN A 77 23.19 -26.40 46.67
C GLN A 77 24.22 -26.40 45.51
N ALA A 78 25.44 -26.08 45.94
CA ALA A 78 26.71 -26.00 45.25
C ALA A 78 27.40 -27.36 45.00
N ARG A 79 28.31 -27.39 44.00
CA ARG A 79 29.74 -27.72 44.18
C ARG A 79 30.56 -27.60 42.87
N SER A 80 31.63 -26.79 42.98
CA SER A 80 33.00 -26.85 42.40
C SER A 80 33.32 -27.89 41.30
N VAL A 81 34.17 -27.63 40.30
CA VAL A 81 35.64 -27.42 40.39
C VAL A 81 36.12 -26.81 39.06
N GLY A 82 36.98 -25.78 39.07
CA GLY A 82 38.36 -25.96 38.56
C GLY A 82 38.94 -24.67 37.98
N HIS A 83 39.89 -24.10 38.71
CA HIS A 83 40.69 -22.94 38.36
C HIS A 83 41.98 -23.44 37.69
N LEU A 84 42.32 -22.94 36.50
CA LEU A 84 43.68 -23.02 35.94
C LEU A 84 43.98 -21.71 35.21
N ASP A 85 44.97 -21.00 35.75
CA ASP A 85 45.59 -19.80 35.22
C ASP A 85 46.19 -19.99 33.82
N ARG A 86 46.15 -18.93 32.98
CA ARG A 86 47.38 -18.37 32.37
C ARG A 86 47.14 -17.09 31.57
N GLN A 87 47.83 -16.05 32.05
CA GLN A 87 48.65 -15.09 31.31
C GLN A 87 47.99 -14.10 30.32
N ALA A 88 48.10 -12.84 30.73
CA ALA A 88 48.00 -11.66 29.90
C ALA A 88 49.02 -11.67 28.75
N ALA A 89 48.53 -11.41 27.53
CA ALA A 89 49.33 -10.98 26.40
C ALA A 89 48.69 -9.70 25.82
N ALA A 90 49.46 -8.62 25.84
CA ALA A 90 49.14 -7.39 25.15
C ALA A 90 49.35 -7.55 23.63
N GLY A 91 48.44 -7.00 22.83
CA GLY A 91 48.70 -6.60 21.44
C GLY A 91 47.96 -7.38 20.35
N ALA A 92 46.85 -6.81 19.88
CA ALA A 92 46.52 -6.72 18.45
C ALA A 92 45.41 -5.64 18.27
N PRO A 93 45.55 -4.67 17.34
CA PRO A 93 44.42 -3.83 16.97
C PRO A 93 43.36 -4.72 16.31
N GLY A 94 42.12 -4.62 16.79
CA GLY A 94 40.98 -5.29 16.17
C GLY A 94 40.90 -4.93 14.67
N PRO A 95 40.38 -5.83 13.82
CA PRO A 95 40.32 -5.58 12.39
C PRO A 95 39.54 -4.28 12.15
N GLU A 96 40.23 -3.26 11.62
CA GLU A 96 39.59 -2.11 10.99
C GLU A 96 38.56 -2.66 10.00
N LEU A 97 37.28 -2.34 10.21
CA LEU A 97 36.26 -2.53 9.18
C LEU A 97 36.80 -1.84 7.92
N LYS A 98 37.21 -2.64 6.94
CA LYS A 98 37.50 -2.14 5.60
C LYS A 98 36.24 -1.41 5.15
N LYS A 99 36.27 -0.07 5.16
CA LYS A 99 35.26 0.77 4.53
C LYS A 99 35.18 0.33 3.07
N LEU A 100 34.15 -0.46 2.74
CA LEU A 100 33.79 -0.71 1.35
C LEU A 100 33.60 0.67 0.70
N PRO A 101 34.21 0.93 -0.47
CA PRO A 101 34.13 2.23 -1.10
C PRO A 101 32.66 2.57 -1.34
N HIS A 102 32.24 3.74 -0.87
CA HIS A 102 30.91 4.29 -1.13
C HIS A 102 30.70 4.29 -2.65
N ARG A 103 29.68 3.59 -3.14
CA ARG A 103 29.35 3.62 -4.57
C ARG A 103 28.81 5.01 -4.88
N ASP A 104 29.39 5.67 -5.88
CA ASP A 104 28.91 6.98 -6.33
C ASP A 104 27.80 6.78 -7.37
N PHE A 105 26.55 7.02 -6.96
CA PHE A 105 25.37 6.95 -7.81
C PHE A 105 24.95 8.31 -8.38
N SER A 106 25.73 9.37 -8.17
CA SER A 106 25.37 10.73 -8.57
C SER A 106 25.11 10.89 -10.08
N SER A 107 25.77 10.08 -10.91
CA SER A 107 25.59 10.08 -12.38
C SER A 107 24.66 8.97 -12.90
N MET A 108 24.22 8.04 -12.05
CA MET A 108 23.42 6.90 -12.46
C MET A 108 21.92 7.20 -12.39
N GLN A 109 21.19 6.87 -13.46
CA GLN A 109 19.72 6.89 -13.41
C GLN A 109 19.21 5.67 -12.65
N MET A 110 18.60 5.92 -11.48
CA MET A 110 18.13 4.88 -10.59
C MET A 110 16.75 4.35 -11.03
N ARG A 111 16.55 3.03 -10.86
CA ARG A 111 15.29 2.30 -11.04
C ARG A 111 15.10 1.46 -9.80
N LEU A 112 14.33 2.01 -8.86
CA LEU A 112 14.13 1.42 -7.55
C LEU A 112 12.87 0.57 -7.55
N VAL A 113 12.94 -0.65 -7.04
CA VAL A 113 11.73 -1.40 -6.69
C VAL A 113 11.37 -1.02 -5.26
N HIS A 114 10.14 -0.57 -5.01
CA HIS A 114 9.72 -0.28 -3.64
C HIS A 114 9.09 -1.52 -3.01
N LEU A 115 9.53 -1.80 -1.79
CA LEU A 115 8.97 -2.80 -0.90
C LEU A 115 8.31 -2.05 0.25
N ASP A 116 6.98 -1.98 0.19
CA ASP A 116 6.16 -1.65 1.35
C ASP A 116 6.08 -2.89 2.24
N LEU A 117 6.52 -2.76 3.49
CA LEU A 117 6.55 -3.87 4.45
C LEU A 117 5.35 -3.87 5.41
N LYS A 118 4.42 -2.94 5.24
CA LYS A 118 3.20 -2.81 6.04
C LYS A 118 2.27 -4.02 5.84
N GLY A 119 2.25 -4.92 6.82
CA GLY A 119 1.35 -6.08 6.90
C GLY A 119 1.78 -7.33 6.11
N ALA A 120 2.25 -7.19 4.86
CA ALA A 120 2.67 -8.33 4.02
C ALA A 120 4.18 -8.33 3.74
N ALA A 121 4.99 -8.19 4.79
CA ALA A 121 6.44 -8.25 4.68
C ALA A 121 6.92 -9.68 4.32
N PRO A 122 7.74 -9.85 3.27
CA PRO A 122 8.30 -11.15 2.93
C PRO A 122 9.39 -11.56 3.94
N LYS A 123 9.55 -12.86 4.18
CA LYS A 123 10.67 -13.40 4.94
C LYS A 123 11.99 -13.14 4.19
N VAL A 124 13.09 -13.04 4.94
CA VAL A 124 14.45 -12.85 4.37
C VAL A 124 14.80 -13.96 3.36
N SER A 125 14.35 -15.19 3.60
CA SER A 125 14.52 -16.32 2.68
C SER A 125 13.89 -16.11 1.30
N TYR A 126 12.82 -15.31 1.21
CA TYR A 126 12.23 -14.93 -0.08
C TYR A 126 12.97 -13.74 -0.70
N LEU A 127 13.44 -12.79 0.11
CA LEU A 127 14.27 -11.68 -0.37
C LEU A 127 15.57 -12.17 -1.04
N GLU A 128 16.19 -13.21 -0.48
CA GLU A 128 17.35 -13.90 -1.07
C GLU A 128 17.10 -14.42 -2.49
N GLN A 129 15.87 -14.86 -2.77
CA GLN A 129 15.47 -15.35 -4.09
C GLN A 129 15.06 -14.21 -5.03
N ILE A 130 14.41 -13.16 -4.52
CA ILE A 130 13.80 -12.12 -5.37
C ILE A 130 14.76 -10.99 -5.76
N PHE A 131 15.77 -10.67 -4.94
CA PHE A 131 16.77 -9.64 -5.28
C PHE A 131 17.57 -9.96 -6.55
N PRO A 132 18.03 -11.21 -6.78
CA PRO A 132 18.59 -11.59 -8.08
C PRO A 132 17.64 -11.36 -9.24
N LEU A 133 16.33 -11.61 -9.05
CA LEU A 133 15.32 -11.37 -10.07
C LEU A 133 15.15 -9.88 -10.36
N PHE A 134 15.07 -9.02 -9.35
CA PHE A 134 15.00 -7.57 -9.51
C PHE A 134 16.19 -7.04 -10.32
N SER A 135 17.40 -7.46 -9.96
CA SER A 135 18.63 -7.10 -10.67
C SER A 135 18.61 -7.58 -12.14
N LYS A 136 18.20 -8.84 -12.39
CA LYS A 136 18.05 -9.40 -13.75
C LYS A 136 17.03 -8.64 -14.59
N MET A 137 15.97 -8.12 -13.97
CA MET A 137 14.96 -7.28 -14.61
C MET A 137 15.43 -5.82 -14.80
N GLY A 138 16.58 -5.44 -14.27
CA GLY A 138 17.24 -4.16 -14.52
C GLY A 138 17.03 -3.11 -13.43
N ALA A 139 16.52 -3.49 -12.25
CA ALA A 139 16.58 -2.64 -11.07
C ALA A 139 18.03 -2.47 -10.60
N ASN A 140 18.34 -1.32 -10.00
CA ASN A 140 19.65 -1.04 -9.38
C ASN A 140 19.54 -0.55 -7.94
N GLY A 141 18.33 -0.57 -7.37
CA GLY A 141 18.11 -0.36 -5.95
C GLY A 141 16.72 -0.78 -5.52
N VAL A 142 16.51 -0.73 -4.21
CA VAL A 142 15.26 -1.06 -3.54
C VAL A 142 14.96 0.04 -2.52
N LEU A 143 13.77 0.62 -2.62
CA LEU A 143 13.25 1.53 -1.60
C LEU A 143 12.49 0.69 -0.58
N VAL A 144 12.92 0.66 0.67
CA VAL A 144 12.34 -0.21 1.71
C VAL A 144 11.62 0.66 2.74
N GLU A 145 10.29 0.56 2.75
CA GLU A 145 9.44 1.22 3.74
C GLU A 145 9.18 0.25 4.89
N TYR A 146 9.91 0.47 6.00
CA TYR A 146 9.98 -0.49 7.09
C TYR A 146 8.79 -0.44 8.05
N GLU A 147 8.36 0.77 8.43
CA GLU A 147 7.35 0.99 9.48
C GLU A 147 7.54 0.07 10.71
N ASP A 148 6.54 -0.75 11.08
CA ASP A 148 6.59 -1.62 12.26
C ASP A 148 7.39 -2.92 12.06
N MET A 149 7.94 -3.16 10.86
CA MET A 149 8.83 -4.30 10.59
C MET A 149 10.30 -4.03 10.94
N PHE A 150 10.66 -2.80 11.31
CA PHE A 150 12.02 -2.48 11.76
C PHE A 150 12.26 -2.98 13.20
N PRO A 151 13.45 -3.52 13.55
CA PRO A 151 13.82 -3.93 14.92
C PRO A 151 14.04 -2.75 15.87
N PHE A 152 13.01 -1.94 16.14
CA PHE A 152 13.12 -0.84 17.08
C PHE A 152 13.48 -1.33 18.50
N GLN A 153 14.33 -0.58 19.18
CA GLN A 153 14.82 -0.91 20.53
C GLN A 153 14.47 0.17 21.55
N GLY A 154 14.50 -0.21 22.83
CA GLY A 154 14.26 0.67 23.96
C GLY A 154 12.83 1.21 23.98
N GLU A 155 12.68 2.53 24.13
CA GLU A 155 11.37 3.18 24.21
C GLU A 155 10.50 3.01 22.94
N LEU A 156 11.13 2.67 21.81
CA LEU A 156 10.48 2.44 20.52
C LEU A 156 10.10 0.97 20.29
N GLU A 157 10.45 0.06 21.21
CA GLU A 157 10.14 -1.37 21.09
C GLU A 157 8.64 -1.66 20.93
N ILE A 158 7.80 -0.79 21.53
CA ILE A 158 6.33 -0.86 21.41
C ILE A 158 5.83 -0.74 19.96
N LEU A 159 6.63 -0.17 19.05
CA LEU A 159 6.27 0.05 17.65
C LEU A 159 6.44 -1.19 16.79
N ARG A 160 7.12 -2.23 17.28
CA ARG A 160 7.41 -3.42 16.48
C ARG A 160 6.19 -4.29 16.30
N SER A 161 6.03 -4.80 15.09
CA SER A 161 5.25 -6.00 14.85
C SER A 161 5.84 -7.18 15.66
N PRO A 162 5.01 -8.12 16.15
CA PRO A 162 5.49 -9.40 16.67
C PRO A 162 6.36 -10.19 15.68
N TYR A 163 6.26 -9.87 14.39
CA TYR A 163 7.04 -10.47 13.30
C TYR A 163 8.11 -9.52 12.73
N ALA A 164 8.41 -8.41 13.41
CA ALA A 164 9.46 -7.49 12.98
C ALA A 164 10.79 -8.22 12.72
N TYR A 165 11.52 -7.79 11.70
CA TYR A 165 12.85 -8.32 11.41
C TYR A 165 13.78 -8.13 12.60
N SER A 166 14.75 -9.03 12.75
CA SER A 166 15.87 -8.86 13.68
C SER A 166 16.94 -7.91 13.13
N GLU A 167 17.90 -7.49 13.95
CA GLU A 167 19.03 -6.70 13.46
C GLU A 167 19.93 -7.49 12.51
N GLU A 168 20.02 -8.80 12.74
CA GLU A 168 20.68 -9.77 11.87
C GLU A 168 19.97 -9.86 10.52
N ASP A 169 18.63 -9.86 10.50
CA ASP A 169 17.84 -9.83 9.27
C ASP A 169 18.10 -8.55 8.47
N ILE A 170 18.11 -7.37 9.11
CA ILE A 170 18.43 -6.09 8.44
C ILE A 170 19.84 -6.11 7.84
N THR A 171 20.81 -6.69 8.56
CA THR A 171 22.18 -6.87 8.05
C THR A 171 22.18 -7.80 6.84
N LYS A 172 21.49 -8.94 6.93
CA LYS A 172 21.39 -9.93 5.86
C LYS A 172 20.70 -9.36 4.62
N ILE A 173 19.65 -8.57 4.78
CA ILE A 173 18.95 -7.90 3.66
C ILE A 173 19.92 -6.99 2.90
N GLN A 174 20.73 -6.19 3.61
CA GLN A 174 21.73 -5.33 2.98
C GLN A 174 22.81 -6.14 2.25
N GLU A 175 23.32 -7.21 2.86
CA GLU A 175 24.28 -8.11 2.20
C GLU A 175 23.71 -8.72 0.91
N LEU A 176 22.46 -9.20 0.96
CA LEU A 176 21.76 -9.76 -0.21
C LEU A 176 21.60 -8.71 -1.32
N ALA A 177 21.28 -7.46 -0.96
CA ALA A 177 21.16 -6.37 -1.92
C ALA A 177 22.51 -6.05 -2.59
N ASP A 178 23.57 -5.96 -1.79
CA ASP A 178 24.93 -5.69 -2.26
C ASP A 178 25.43 -6.75 -3.24
N LEU A 179 25.22 -8.03 -2.92
CA LEU A 179 25.53 -9.18 -3.80
C LEU A 179 24.83 -9.07 -5.16
N ASN A 180 23.64 -8.47 -5.19
CA ASN A 180 22.82 -8.30 -6.38
C ASN A 180 22.95 -6.91 -7.02
N LYS A 181 23.89 -6.08 -6.55
CA LYS A 181 24.13 -4.70 -7.03
C LYS A 181 22.89 -3.81 -6.92
N LEU A 182 22.12 -4.00 -5.84
CA LEU A 182 20.98 -3.17 -5.48
C LEU A 182 21.36 -2.29 -4.29
N GLU A 183 21.20 -0.98 -4.43
CA GLU A 183 21.27 -0.07 -3.29
C GLU A 183 19.99 -0.15 -2.46
N ILE A 184 20.09 -0.29 -1.14
CA ILE A 184 18.94 -0.15 -0.23
C ILE A 184 18.79 1.30 0.18
N ILE A 185 17.59 1.86 -0.01
CA ILE A 185 17.21 3.19 0.45
C ILE A 185 16.10 3.01 1.50
N PRO A 186 16.32 3.36 2.78
CA PRO A 186 15.27 3.30 3.78
C PRO A 186 14.25 4.42 3.56
N LEU A 187 12.97 4.07 3.66
CA LEU A 187 11.84 4.99 3.77
C LEU A 187 11.31 4.95 5.20
N VAL A 188 11.27 6.12 5.85
CA VAL A 188 10.70 6.32 7.18
C VAL A 188 9.63 7.38 7.08
N GLN A 189 8.40 7.06 7.48
CA GLN A 189 7.32 8.03 7.52
C GLN A 189 7.55 9.03 8.67
N THR A 190 7.58 10.33 8.34
CA THR A 190 7.93 11.39 9.30
C THR A 190 6.85 12.44 9.51
N PHE A 191 5.70 12.33 8.84
CA PHE A 191 4.61 13.30 9.02
C PHE A 191 3.21 12.71 8.85
N GLY A 192 2.82 12.35 7.62
CA GLY A 192 1.66 11.53 7.32
C GLY A 192 2.02 10.04 7.35
N HIS A 193 1.02 9.15 7.21
CA HIS A 193 1.19 7.69 7.19
C HIS A 193 1.95 7.13 8.42
N VAL A 194 1.70 7.73 9.59
CA VAL A 194 2.36 7.38 10.87
C VAL A 194 1.44 6.61 11.81
N GLU A 195 0.41 5.93 11.27
CA GLU A 195 -0.56 5.15 12.03
C GLU A 195 0.12 4.05 12.85
N PHE A 196 1.21 3.46 12.33
CA PHE A 196 1.99 2.46 13.06
C PHE A 196 2.54 2.97 14.39
N ILE A 197 2.74 4.29 14.51
CA ILE A 197 3.16 4.97 15.74
C ILE A 197 1.92 5.41 16.53
N LEU A 198 1.05 6.17 15.87
CA LEU A 198 -0.03 6.89 16.53
C LEU A 198 -1.20 5.98 16.93
N LYS A 199 -1.25 4.72 16.50
CA LYS A 199 -2.19 3.70 17.00
C LYS A 199 -1.96 3.36 18.49
N HIS A 200 -0.74 3.53 18.98
CA HIS A 200 -0.39 3.23 20.37
C HIS A 200 -0.79 4.36 21.33
N GLU A 201 -1.42 4.01 22.45
CA GLU A 201 -1.89 4.99 23.44
C GLU A 201 -0.76 5.90 23.95
N LYS A 202 0.47 5.37 24.08
CA LYS A 202 1.68 6.13 24.45
C LYS A 202 1.89 7.37 23.57
N TYR A 203 1.60 7.28 22.27
CA TYR A 203 1.86 8.35 21.29
C TYR A 203 0.58 9.04 20.80
N ARG A 204 -0.59 8.68 21.32
CA ARG A 204 -1.89 9.23 20.88
C ARG A 204 -1.97 10.76 21.02
N HIS A 205 -1.34 11.32 22.05
CA HIS A 205 -1.32 12.77 22.28
C HIS A 205 -0.52 13.55 21.22
N LEU A 206 0.27 12.86 20.38
CA LEU A 206 1.06 13.49 19.31
C LEU A 206 0.28 13.65 17.99
N ARG A 207 -0.99 13.26 17.92
CA ARG A 207 -1.81 13.37 16.70
C ARG A 207 -2.17 14.83 16.39
N GLU A 208 -2.17 15.19 15.11
CA GLU A 208 -2.67 16.49 14.62
C GLU A 208 -4.14 16.68 14.97
N VAL A 209 -4.95 15.65 14.71
CA VAL A 209 -6.35 15.57 15.14
C VAL A 209 -6.49 14.37 16.05
N GLU A 210 -6.95 14.56 17.28
CA GLU A 210 -7.02 13.53 18.32
C GLU A 210 -7.64 12.20 17.83
N ARG A 211 -8.69 12.30 17.02
CA ARG A 211 -9.44 11.14 16.49
C ARG A 211 -8.69 10.37 15.40
N PHE A 212 -7.73 10.99 14.72
CA PHE A 212 -7.11 10.47 13.50
C PHE A 212 -5.64 10.09 13.75
N PRO A 213 -5.26 8.81 13.62
CA PRO A 213 -3.88 8.36 13.81
C PRO A 213 -2.97 8.63 12.61
N ASN A 214 -3.41 9.43 11.63
CA ASN A 214 -2.73 9.53 10.34
C ASN A 214 -1.52 10.47 10.33
N SER A 215 -1.51 11.50 11.19
CA SER A 215 -0.49 12.55 11.10
C SER A 215 -0.11 13.14 12.45
N PHE A 216 1.16 13.52 12.57
CA PHE A 216 1.67 14.20 13.76
C PHE A 216 1.20 15.65 13.87
N ASN A 217 1.01 16.13 15.10
CA ASN A 217 0.98 17.55 15.42
C ASN A 217 2.42 18.10 15.38
N PRO A 218 2.75 19.03 14.46
CA PRO A 218 4.12 19.53 14.30
C PRO A 218 4.53 20.54 15.39
N HIS A 219 3.61 20.95 16.28
CA HIS A 219 3.86 21.96 17.31
C HIS A 219 4.29 21.38 18.65
N LEU A 220 4.17 20.06 18.84
CA LEU A 220 4.59 19.38 20.05
C LEU A 220 6.09 19.04 19.98
N PRO A 221 6.93 19.51 20.92
CA PRO A 221 8.37 19.21 20.93
C PRO A 221 8.69 17.72 20.93
N GLU A 222 7.83 16.93 21.57
CA GLU A 222 7.90 15.47 21.67
C GLU A 222 7.81 14.79 20.30
N THR A 223 7.08 15.38 19.33
CA THR A 223 7.03 14.89 17.95
C THR A 223 8.42 14.87 17.34
N LEU A 224 9.15 16.00 17.39
CA LEU A 224 10.48 16.07 16.79
C LEU A 224 11.49 15.18 17.54
N ALA A 225 11.37 15.08 18.87
CA ALA A 225 12.22 14.20 19.67
C ALA A 225 12.03 12.72 19.27
N LEU A 226 10.79 12.28 19.10
CA LEU A 226 10.44 10.93 18.65
C LEU A 226 10.98 10.65 17.24
N LEU A 227 10.78 11.58 16.29
CA LEU A 227 11.26 11.45 14.93
C LEU A 227 12.79 11.34 14.85
N LYS A 228 13.52 12.12 15.66
CA LYS A 228 14.98 12.02 15.75
C LYS A 228 15.42 10.64 16.24
N ALA A 229 14.75 10.10 17.26
CA ALA A 229 15.05 8.75 17.77
C ALA A 229 14.78 7.66 16.72
N LEU A 230 13.64 7.73 16.02
CA LEU A 230 13.29 6.83 14.92
C LEU A 230 14.33 6.85 13.80
N LEU A 231 14.62 8.05 13.27
CA LEU A 231 15.58 8.25 12.19
C LEU A 231 16.98 7.82 12.59
N THR A 232 17.42 8.08 13.83
CA THR A 232 18.72 7.59 14.33
C THR A 232 18.81 6.07 14.28
N GLN A 233 17.80 5.34 14.76
CA GLN A 233 17.84 3.87 14.74
C GLN A 233 17.89 3.33 13.30
N VAL A 234 17.00 3.82 12.41
CA VAL A 234 16.97 3.35 11.01
C VAL A 234 18.25 3.70 10.25
N LEU A 235 18.71 4.95 10.33
CA LEU A 235 19.87 5.41 9.54
C LEU A 235 21.20 4.88 10.06
N SER A 236 21.31 4.61 11.37
CA SER A 236 22.49 3.92 11.91
C SER A 236 22.67 2.51 11.34
N ARG A 237 21.57 1.87 10.93
CA ARG A 237 21.57 0.55 10.28
C ARG A 237 21.70 0.62 8.76
N HIS A 238 21.69 1.81 8.15
CA HIS A 238 21.87 2.02 6.71
C HIS A 238 23.03 3.00 6.41
N PRO A 239 24.25 2.78 6.95
CA PRO A 239 25.36 3.74 6.82
C PRO A 239 25.92 3.84 5.40
N HIS A 240 25.57 2.91 4.51
CA HIS A 240 26.04 2.87 3.12
C HIS A 240 25.00 3.37 2.10
N SER A 241 23.80 3.73 2.56
CA SER A 241 22.78 4.28 1.68
C SER A 241 23.12 5.71 1.29
N SER A 242 23.01 6.05 0.00
CA SER A 242 23.24 7.43 -0.46
C SER A 242 22.03 8.34 -0.20
N TRP A 243 20.86 7.73 0.03
CA TRP A 243 19.59 8.43 0.19
C TRP A 243 18.80 7.93 1.40
N VAL A 244 17.92 8.78 1.92
CA VAL A 244 16.84 8.39 2.82
C VAL A 244 15.56 9.03 2.32
N HIS A 245 14.46 8.27 2.31
CA HIS A 245 13.14 8.80 2.01
C HIS A 245 12.38 9.09 3.32
N ILE A 246 11.93 10.33 3.52
CA ILE A 246 11.27 10.73 4.78
C ILE A 246 9.73 10.69 4.70
N GLY A 247 9.20 10.20 3.58
CA GLY A 247 7.76 10.11 3.32
C GLY A 247 7.16 11.51 3.21
N ALA A 248 6.35 11.85 4.22
CA ALA A 248 5.74 13.17 4.43
C ALA A 248 4.64 13.55 3.42
N ASP A 249 4.02 12.54 2.83
CA ASP A 249 2.85 12.63 1.97
C ASP A 249 1.53 12.73 2.76
N GLU A 250 0.47 13.16 2.06
CA GLU A 250 -0.93 12.94 2.45
C GLU A 250 -1.33 13.42 3.86
N VAL A 251 -0.75 14.53 4.31
CA VAL A 251 -1.06 15.17 5.61
C VAL A 251 -2.38 15.95 5.53
N PHE A 252 -3.48 15.26 5.17
CA PHE A 252 -4.74 15.88 4.75
C PHE A 252 -5.42 16.76 5.81
N HIS A 253 -5.24 16.45 7.09
CA HIS A 253 -5.86 17.16 8.22
C HIS A 253 -4.95 18.21 8.87
N LEU A 254 -3.83 18.57 8.23
CA LEU A 254 -2.91 19.57 8.75
C LEU A 254 -3.61 20.93 8.93
N GLY A 255 -3.53 21.49 10.13
CA GLY A 255 -4.20 22.75 10.47
C GLY A 255 -5.52 22.56 11.22
N GLU A 256 -6.01 21.34 11.38
CA GLU A 256 -7.29 21.09 12.07
C GLU A 256 -7.14 20.94 13.59
N GLY A 257 -5.93 20.60 14.08
CA GLY A 257 -5.60 20.53 15.49
C GLY A 257 -5.69 21.88 16.21
N LEU A 258 -5.89 21.88 17.53
CA LEU A 258 -6.02 23.13 18.29
C LEU A 258 -4.75 23.99 18.21
N ASP A 259 -3.57 23.37 18.36
CA ASP A 259 -2.27 24.07 18.25
C ASP A 259 -2.06 24.61 16.84
N SER A 260 -2.36 23.80 15.83
CA SER A 260 -2.23 24.15 14.41
C SER A 260 -3.19 25.27 14.01
N LYS A 261 -4.44 25.27 14.51
CA LYS A 261 -5.39 26.40 14.38
C LYS A 261 -4.86 27.67 15.02
N ASN A 262 -4.30 27.57 16.23
CA ASN A 262 -3.70 28.71 16.92
C ASN A 262 -2.51 29.27 16.14
N TRP A 263 -1.64 28.39 15.64
CA TRP A 263 -0.50 28.79 14.81
C TRP A 263 -0.95 29.45 13.51
N MET A 264 -1.94 28.87 12.80
CA MET A 264 -2.49 29.43 11.56
C MET A 264 -3.07 30.82 11.76
N SER A 265 -3.80 31.05 12.88
CA SER A 265 -4.37 32.36 13.18
C SER A 265 -3.31 33.47 13.31
N ARG A 266 -2.09 33.11 13.74
CA ARG A 266 -0.95 34.03 13.91
C ARG A 266 -0.08 34.14 12.66
N ASN A 267 -0.22 33.22 11.71
CA ASN A 267 0.64 33.10 10.52
C ASN A 267 -0.17 33.18 9.21
N GLY A 268 -1.31 33.86 9.22
CA GLY A 268 -2.09 34.15 8.02
C GLY A 268 -2.73 32.93 7.35
N GLY A 269 -2.93 31.82 8.09
CA GLY A 269 -3.54 30.59 7.56
C GLY A 269 -2.64 29.78 6.62
N ASP A 270 -1.33 30.00 6.63
CA ASP A 270 -0.40 29.36 5.69
C ASP A 270 -0.01 27.93 6.11
N ALA A 271 -0.86 26.96 5.79
CA ALA A 271 -0.59 25.54 6.02
C ALA A 271 0.67 25.04 5.25
N GLY A 272 1.01 25.65 4.12
CA GLY A 272 2.21 25.31 3.36
C GLY A 272 3.48 25.67 4.13
N LYS A 273 3.51 26.84 4.76
CA LYS A 273 4.60 27.24 5.66
C LYS A 273 4.68 26.37 6.91
N MET A 274 3.53 25.95 7.47
CA MET A 274 3.50 24.99 8.58
C MET A 274 4.17 23.67 8.18
N TYR A 275 3.79 23.11 7.03
CA TYR A 275 4.40 21.91 6.47
C TYR A 275 5.91 22.08 6.28
N LEU A 276 6.33 23.16 5.62
CA LEU A 276 7.75 23.42 5.36
C LEU A 276 8.59 23.60 6.63
N ASN A 277 8.03 24.18 7.69
CA ASN A 277 8.74 24.30 8.96
C ASN A 277 9.05 22.91 9.55
N HIS A 278 8.09 21.98 9.54
CA HIS A 278 8.30 20.61 9.99
C HIS A 278 9.37 19.89 9.14
N ILE A 279 9.23 19.94 7.82
CA ILE A 279 10.18 19.31 6.90
C ILE A 279 11.59 19.88 7.08
N ARG A 280 11.72 21.19 7.27
CA ARG A 280 13.02 21.83 7.52
C ARG A 280 13.71 21.24 8.75
N GLU A 281 13.02 21.04 9.87
CA GLU A 281 13.60 20.47 11.09
C GLU A 281 14.08 19.03 10.87
N VAL A 282 13.29 18.21 10.18
CA VAL A 282 13.65 16.82 9.86
C VAL A 282 14.86 16.76 8.92
N VAL A 283 14.85 17.56 7.84
CA VAL A 283 15.94 17.63 6.86
C VAL A 283 17.22 18.16 7.50
N GLN A 284 17.15 19.20 8.33
CA GLN A 284 18.31 19.75 9.04
C GLN A 284 18.90 18.74 10.02
N PHE A 285 18.05 17.98 10.71
CA PHE A 285 18.51 16.90 11.56
C PHE A 285 19.32 15.89 10.74
N ILE A 286 18.77 15.33 9.66
CA ILE A 286 19.48 14.35 8.81
C ILE A 286 20.78 14.93 8.24
N ALA A 287 20.73 16.14 7.70
CA ALA A 287 21.89 16.81 7.11
C ALA A 287 23.02 17.10 8.13
N SER A 288 22.69 17.21 9.43
CA SER A 288 23.67 17.39 10.50
C SER A 288 24.38 16.10 10.92
N GLN A 289 23.91 14.94 10.47
CA GLN A 289 24.45 13.64 10.86
C GLN A 289 25.64 13.22 9.99
N PRO A 290 26.56 12.41 10.51
CA PRO A 290 27.80 12.04 9.80
C PRO A 290 27.59 11.07 8.63
N TRP A 291 26.35 10.63 8.37
CA TRP A 291 26.03 9.64 7.36
C TRP A 291 26.04 10.21 5.93
N GLY A 292 25.78 11.51 5.76
CA GLY A 292 25.87 12.18 4.47
C GLY A 292 24.77 11.86 3.45
N GLN A 293 23.65 11.25 3.87
CA GLN A 293 22.56 10.92 2.94
C GLN A 293 21.84 12.17 2.41
N GLN A 294 21.41 12.10 1.15
CA GLN A 294 20.47 13.06 0.56
C GLN A 294 19.03 12.67 0.90
N VAL A 295 18.16 13.64 1.15
CA VAL A 295 16.77 13.38 1.52
C VAL A 295 15.88 13.28 0.29
N LEU A 296 14.99 12.31 0.27
CA LEU A 296 13.87 12.19 -0.66
C LEU A 296 12.57 12.43 0.09
N LEU A 297 11.59 13.10 -0.51
CA LEU A 297 10.21 13.16 -0.01
C LEU A 297 9.21 13.04 -1.13
N TRP A 298 8.00 12.60 -0.81
CA TRP A 298 6.88 12.65 -1.75
C TRP A 298 6.48 14.10 -2.03
N ASP A 299 6.14 14.41 -3.28
CA ASP A 299 5.97 15.80 -3.72
C ASP A 299 4.58 16.40 -3.47
N ASP A 300 3.57 15.58 -3.19
CA ASP A 300 2.15 15.96 -3.25
C ASP A 300 1.82 17.16 -2.37
N MET A 301 2.36 17.20 -1.15
CA MET A 301 2.20 18.32 -0.23
C MET A 301 2.88 19.61 -0.74
N LEU A 302 3.96 19.51 -1.52
CA LEU A 302 4.65 20.67 -2.11
C LEU A 302 3.88 21.29 -3.28
N ARG A 303 2.99 20.54 -3.95
CA ARG A 303 2.29 21.01 -5.17
C ARG A 303 1.52 22.31 -4.95
N LYS A 304 0.91 22.49 -3.78
CA LYS A 304 0.11 23.68 -3.42
C LYS A 304 0.91 24.81 -2.77
N VAL A 305 2.18 24.58 -2.40
CA VAL A 305 3.01 25.58 -1.71
C VAL A 305 3.63 26.55 -2.73
N GLY A 306 3.68 27.84 -2.41
CA GLY A 306 4.27 28.85 -3.31
C GLY A 306 5.79 28.71 -3.47
N VAL A 307 6.33 29.09 -4.64
CA VAL A 307 7.77 29.02 -4.95
C VAL A 307 8.62 29.73 -3.90
N ALA A 308 8.28 30.98 -3.56
CA ALA A 308 9.03 31.76 -2.59
C ALA A 308 9.10 31.09 -1.21
N ALA A 309 7.99 30.49 -0.75
CA ALA A 309 7.96 29.78 0.53
C ALA A 309 8.88 28.55 0.53
N ILE A 310 8.94 27.79 -0.58
CA ILE A 310 9.86 26.65 -0.71
C ILE A 310 11.32 27.15 -0.74
N GLN A 311 11.62 28.23 -1.47
CA GLN A 311 12.96 28.81 -1.50
C GLN A 311 13.41 29.29 -0.11
N ASP A 312 12.56 30.04 0.59
CA ASP A 312 12.78 30.54 1.95
C ASP A 312 12.90 29.41 2.98
N SER A 313 12.29 28.25 2.70
CA SER A 313 12.45 27.05 3.53
C SER A 313 13.89 26.54 3.56
N GLY A 314 14.63 26.71 2.46
CA GLY A 314 15.99 26.22 2.29
C GLY A 314 16.12 24.70 2.10
N ILE A 315 15.01 23.94 2.07
CA ILE A 315 15.04 22.48 1.99
C ILE A 315 15.66 21.97 0.68
N ALA A 316 15.54 22.73 -0.40
CA ALA A 316 15.99 22.32 -1.74
C ALA A 316 17.48 21.99 -1.84
N LYS A 317 18.31 22.44 -0.88
CA LYS A 317 19.75 22.16 -0.83
C LYS A 317 20.10 20.72 -0.46
N HIS A 318 19.23 20.04 0.28
CA HIS A 318 19.51 18.73 0.88
C HIS A 318 18.49 17.67 0.50
N THR A 319 17.57 18.01 -0.41
CA THR A 319 16.34 17.28 -0.61
C THR A 319 16.00 17.21 -2.08
N SER A 320 15.45 16.07 -2.54
CA SER A 320 14.88 15.90 -3.87
C SER A 320 13.40 15.50 -3.78
N PRO A 321 12.49 16.17 -4.49
CA PRO A 321 11.11 15.73 -4.55
C PRO A 321 10.99 14.44 -5.39
N VAL A 322 10.12 13.53 -4.94
CA VAL A 322 9.70 12.32 -5.64
C VAL A 322 8.29 12.53 -6.14
N LEU A 323 8.16 12.84 -7.43
CA LEU A 323 6.89 13.16 -8.06
C LEU A 323 6.12 11.88 -8.39
N TRP A 324 4.95 11.67 -7.77
CA TRP A 324 4.15 10.45 -7.96
C TRP A 324 2.79 10.70 -8.63
N PHE A 325 2.41 9.81 -9.55
CA PHE A 325 1.11 9.83 -10.20
C PHE A 325 0.83 8.47 -10.84
N TYR A 326 -0.26 7.82 -10.44
CA TYR A 326 -0.49 6.40 -10.76
C TYR A 326 -1.53 6.14 -11.86
N ALA A 327 -2.31 7.15 -12.26
CA ALA A 327 -3.27 6.96 -13.34
C ALA A 327 -2.57 6.53 -14.65
N PRO A 328 -3.15 5.62 -15.44
CA PRO A 328 -2.52 5.13 -16.68
C PRO A 328 -2.44 6.18 -17.80
N ASP A 329 -3.26 7.23 -17.74
CA ASP A 329 -3.48 8.22 -18.80
C ASP A 329 -3.30 9.66 -18.32
N PHE A 330 -2.51 9.89 -17.26
CA PHE A 330 -2.31 11.23 -16.71
C PHE A 330 -1.75 12.25 -17.71
N ASP A 331 -2.09 13.53 -17.48
CA ASP A 331 -1.59 14.64 -18.28
C ASP A 331 -0.11 14.92 -18.00
N THR A 332 0.75 14.56 -18.95
CA THR A 332 2.20 14.79 -18.86
C THR A 332 2.56 16.29 -18.85
N GLN A 333 1.71 17.17 -19.41
CA GLN A 333 1.95 18.62 -19.36
C GLN A 333 1.74 19.18 -17.96
N GLN A 334 0.74 18.67 -17.23
CA GLN A 334 0.56 18.98 -15.82
C GLN A 334 1.80 18.62 -15.00
N ILE A 335 2.37 17.43 -15.23
CA ILE A 335 3.62 17.02 -14.59
C ILE A 335 4.78 17.96 -14.95
N GLY A 336 4.88 18.37 -16.22
CA GLY A 336 5.86 19.36 -16.67
C GLY A 336 5.84 20.67 -15.88
N ARG A 337 4.65 21.18 -15.54
CA ARG A 337 4.52 22.41 -14.72
C ARG A 337 5.05 22.24 -13.30
N TYR A 338 4.89 21.06 -12.71
CA TYR A 338 5.49 20.79 -11.39
C TYR A 338 7.01 20.69 -11.47
N ILE A 339 7.55 20.08 -12.53
CA ILE A 339 9.00 20.02 -12.78
C ILE A 339 9.59 21.43 -12.90
N GLU A 340 8.99 22.29 -13.74
CA GLU A 340 9.40 23.69 -13.91
C GLU A 340 9.38 24.45 -12.58
N LYS A 341 8.30 24.31 -11.81
CA LYS A 341 8.18 24.89 -10.47
C LYS A 341 9.30 24.42 -9.54
N TYR A 342 9.58 23.12 -9.50
CA TYR A 342 10.63 22.58 -8.61
C TYR A 342 12.03 23.02 -9.04
N ALA A 343 12.28 23.16 -10.34
CA ALA A 343 13.50 23.77 -10.84
C ALA A 343 13.63 25.24 -10.39
N GLU A 344 12.55 26.02 -10.48
CA GLU A 344 12.50 27.41 -10.00
C GLU A 344 12.72 27.51 -8.49
N CYS A 345 12.21 26.54 -7.71
CA CYS A 345 12.43 26.46 -6.27
C CYS A 345 13.90 26.17 -5.88
N GLY A 346 14.76 25.80 -6.84
CA GLY A 346 16.18 25.55 -6.61
C GLY A 346 16.53 24.10 -6.29
N PHE A 347 15.62 23.14 -6.52
CA PHE A 347 15.95 21.71 -6.43
C PHE A 347 16.92 21.32 -7.56
N SER A 348 18.01 20.64 -7.23
CA SER A 348 19.03 20.22 -8.21
C SER A 348 18.69 18.89 -8.89
N THR A 349 17.95 18.03 -8.19
CA THR A 349 17.54 16.71 -8.67
C THR A 349 16.06 16.45 -8.41
N ILE A 350 15.45 15.66 -9.29
CA ILE A 350 14.07 15.19 -9.17
C ILE A 350 14.01 13.68 -9.39
N TRP A 351 13.09 13.05 -8.67
CA TRP A 351 12.72 11.66 -8.83
C TRP A 351 11.27 11.54 -9.26
N PHE A 352 10.93 10.40 -9.85
CA PHE A 352 9.56 10.06 -10.21
C PHE A 352 9.12 8.79 -9.49
N ALA A 353 7.81 8.58 -9.40
CA ALA A 353 7.25 7.33 -8.92
C ALA A 353 6.08 6.86 -9.77
N SER A 354 6.28 5.71 -10.40
CA SER A 354 5.26 4.87 -11.04
C SER A 354 4.83 3.78 -10.08
N ALA A 355 3.90 2.91 -10.48
CA ALA A 355 3.47 1.77 -9.68
C ALA A 355 3.43 0.49 -10.49
N PHE A 356 3.81 -0.63 -9.90
CA PHE A 356 3.65 -1.97 -10.48
C PHE A 356 2.54 -2.81 -9.84
N LYS A 357 2.04 -2.40 -8.66
CA LYS A 357 0.87 -2.97 -7.96
C LYS A 357 0.36 -1.99 -6.90
N GLY A 358 -0.77 -2.28 -6.26
CA GLY A 358 -1.22 -1.59 -5.04
C GLY A 358 -1.85 -0.21 -5.24
N THR A 359 -2.14 0.19 -6.47
CA THR A 359 -2.66 1.54 -6.81
C THR A 359 -3.98 1.51 -7.60
N THR A 360 -4.59 0.33 -7.73
CA THR A 360 -5.82 0.16 -8.55
C THR A 360 -7.06 -0.19 -7.73
N GLY A 361 -6.89 -0.37 -6.42
CA GLY A 361 -7.96 -0.47 -5.44
C GLY A 361 -7.40 -0.84 -4.07
N PRO A 362 -8.11 -0.50 -2.96
CA PRO A 362 -7.66 -0.81 -1.60
C PRO A 362 -7.79 -2.28 -1.21
N ALA A 363 -8.53 -3.08 -1.96
CA ALA A 363 -8.71 -4.52 -1.76
C ALA A 363 -8.47 -5.31 -3.07
N GLN A 364 -7.54 -4.81 -3.89
CA GLN A 364 -7.22 -5.46 -5.16
C GLN A 364 -6.40 -6.74 -4.90
N ALA A 365 -6.89 -7.90 -5.36
CA ALA A 365 -6.16 -9.16 -5.21
C ALA A 365 -5.31 -9.51 -6.45
N TRP A 366 -5.78 -9.14 -7.65
CA TRP A 366 -5.14 -9.45 -8.92
C TRP A 366 -4.54 -8.24 -9.63
N THR A 367 -3.31 -8.33 -10.12
CA THR A 367 -2.59 -7.16 -10.66
C THR A 367 -2.94 -6.83 -12.11
N PRO A 368 -3.46 -5.61 -12.41
CA PRO A 368 -3.80 -5.21 -13.77
C PRO A 368 -2.57 -4.75 -14.58
N LEU A 369 -1.96 -5.69 -15.31
CA LEU A 369 -0.73 -5.51 -16.09
C LEU A 369 -0.78 -4.31 -17.07
N ASN A 370 -1.86 -4.17 -17.84
CA ASN A 370 -1.93 -3.09 -18.85
C ASN A 370 -1.96 -1.70 -18.20
N THR A 371 -2.69 -1.55 -17.08
CA THR A 371 -2.79 -0.28 -16.34
C THR A 371 -1.40 0.19 -15.91
N HIS A 372 -0.62 -0.68 -15.30
CA HIS A 372 0.74 -0.35 -14.86
C HIS A 372 1.69 -0.09 -16.03
N LEU A 373 1.56 -0.85 -17.13
CA LEU A 373 2.32 -0.58 -18.36
C LEU A 373 2.03 0.83 -18.92
N GLN A 374 0.76 1.22 -19.04
CA GLN A 374 0.38 2.54 -19.56
C GLN A 374 0.93 3.66 -18.67
N ASN A 375 0.87 3.49 -17.35
CA ASN A 375 1.47 4.44 -16.40
C ASN A 375 2.99 4.63 -16.67
N HIS A 376 3.73 3.54 -16.88
CA HIS A 376 5.17 3.61 -17.19
C HIS A 376 5.46 4.27 -18.54
N LEU A 377 4.62 4.03 -19.55
CA LEU A 377 4.74 4.70 -20.85
C LEU A 377 4.51 6.21 -20.75
N ARG A 378 3.63 6.67 -19.84
CA ARG A 378 3.46 8.11 -19.55
C ARG A 378 4.68 8.68 -18.84
N TRP A 379 5.24 7.98 -17.87
CA TRP A 379 6.47 8.40 -17.19
C TRP A 379 7.66 8.50 -18.13
N LEU A 380 7.81 7.59 -19.09
CA LEU A 380 8.85 7.71 -20.13
C LEU A 380 8.73 9.00 -20.95
N LYS A 381 7.50 9.42 -21.29
CA LYS A 381 7.27 10.70 -21.97
C LYS A 381 7.66 11.89 -21.10
N VAL A 382 7.39 11.83 -19.79
CA VAL A 382 7.82 12.86 -18.82
C VAL A 382 9.35 12.92 -18.77
N ILE A 383 10.02 11.78 -18.61
CA ILE A 383 11.49 11.69 -18.58
C ILE A 383 12.10 12.27 -19.86
N GLN A 384 11.56 11.95 -21.03
CA GLN A 384 12.02 12.52 -22.32
C GLN A 384 11.81 14.04 -22.40
N SER A 385 10.76 14.57 -21.76
CA SER A 385 10.48 16.01 -21.78
C SER A 385 11.39 16.84 -20.87
N MET A 386 12.16 16.21 -19.98
CA MET A 386 13.07 16.86 -19.03
C MET A 386 14.17 17.69 -19.71
N GLU A 387 14.50 17.42 -20.98
CA GLU A 387 15.44 18.22 -21.76
C GLU A 387 15.04 19.71 -21.84
N LYS A 388 13.75 20.02 -21.63
CA LYS A 388 13.22 21.39 -21.60
C LYS A 388 13.55 22.15 -20.32
N THR A 389 13.96 21.47 -19.25
CA THR A 389 14.23 22.06 -17.93
C THR A 389 15.62 21.65 -17.43
N PRO A 390 16.71 22.11 -18.08
CA PRO A 390 18.06 21.62 -17.82
C PRO A 390 18.63 21.99 -16.43
N SER A 391 17.97 22.91 -15.71
CA SER A 391 18.37 23.33 -14.35
C SER A 391 18.08 22.29 -13.27
N ILE A 392 17.26 21.28 -13.55
CA ILE A 392 16.96 20.17 -12.63
C ILE A 392 17.21 18.84 -13.32
N ARG A 393 17.94 17.94 -12.66
CA ARG A 393 18.33 16.66 -13.24
C ARG A 393 17.41 15.53 -12.80
N PHE A 394 16.97 14.70 -13.74
CA PHE A 394 16.32 13.43 -13.43
C PHE A 394 17.33 12.46 -12.79
N GLN A 395 17.09 12.07 -11.53
CA GLN A 395 17.97 11.18 -10.77
C GLN A 395 17.49 9.71 -10.81
N GLY A 396 16.18 9.46 -10.81
CA GLY A 396 15.65 8.11 -10.86
C GLY A 396 14.15 8.01 -10.75
N ILE A 397 13.65 6.78 -10.92
CA ILE A 397 12.23 6.43 -10.78
C ILE A 397 12.06 5.28 -9.79
N VAL A 398 11.08 5.42 -8.89
CA VAL A 398 10.61 4.40 -7.96
C VAL A 398 9.42 3.70 -8.60
N LEU A 399 9.46 2.37 -8.65
CA LEU A 399 8.33 1.54 -9.02
C LEU A 399 7.65 1.10 -7.72
N THR A 400 6.59 1.82 -7.32
CA THR A 400 5.87 1.58 -6.07
C THR A 400 5.09 0.28 -6.10
N GLY A 401 5.10 -0.39 -4.95
CA GLY A 401 4.46 -1.69 -4.74
C GLY A 401 3.77 -1.74 -3.40
N TRP A 402 2.79 -0.87 -3.19
CA TRP A 402 2.03 -0.74 -1.94
C TRP A 402 1.37 -2.05 -1.53
N GLN A 403 1.42 -2.37 -0.24
CA GLN A 403 0.79 -3.55 0.34
C GLN A 403 -0.59 -3.26 0.94
N ARG A 404 -0.81 -2.02 1.39
CA ARG A 404 -2.12 -1.52 1.81
C ARG A 404 -2.09 0.00 1.86
N TYR A 405 -3.26 0.63 1.97
CA TYR A 405 -3.39 2.10 1.93
C TYR A 405 -3.03 2.75 3.29
N ASP A 406 -3.30 2.08 4.40
CA ASP A 406 -2.90 2.47 5.75
C ASP A 406 -2.87 1.23 6.68
N HIS A 407 -2.48 1.38 7.96
CA HIS A 407 -2.45 0.28 8.96
C HIS A 407 -3.81 -0.37 9.26
N TYR A 408 -4.91 0.20 8.80
CA TYR A 408 -6.28 -0.25 9.08
C TYR A 408 -6.97 -0.86 7.86
N SER A 409 -6.38 -0.71 6.67
CA SER A 409 -6.89 -1.23 5.42
C SER A 409 -6.49 -2.69 5.22
N ALA A 410 -7.29 -3.44 4.46
CA ALA A 410 -6.95 -4.78 4.01
C ALA A 410 -5.72 -4.78 3.09
N LEU A 411 -5.15 -5.96 2.86
CA LEU A 411 -4.06 -6.16 1.91
C LEU A 411 -4.51 -5.94 0.46
N CYS A 412 -3.64 -5.27 -0.31
CA CYS A 412 -3.65 -5.24 -1.77
C CYS A 412 -2.93 -6.48 -2.35
N GLU A 413 -2.54 -6.44 -3.63
CA GLU A 413 -1.95 -7.57 -4.32
C GLU A 413 -0.64 -8.02 -3.65
N LEU A 414 -0.54 -9.33 -3.40
CA LEU A 414 0.68 -9.93 -2.87
C LEU A 414 1.87 -9.71 -3.83
N LEU A 415 3.08 -9.60 -3.28
CA LEU A 415 4.29 -9.36 -4.06
C LEU A 415 4.50 -10.40 -5.19
N PRO A 416 4.40 -11.73 -4.95
CA PRO A 416 4.45 -12.75 -6.01
C PRO A 416 3.46 -12.52 -7.15
N VAL A 417 2.27 -12.01 -6.84
CA VAL A 417 1.21 -11.74 -7.82
C VAL A 417 1.57 -10.53 -8.69
N GLY A 418 2.25 -9.53 -8.12
CA GLY A 418 2.74 -8.36 -8.81
C GLY A 418 4.03 -8.54 -9.63
N ILE A 419 4.76 -9.67 -9.51
CA ILE A 419 6.04 -9.88 -10.22
C ILE A 419 5.93 -9.78 -11.74
N PRO A 420 4.90 -10.33 -12.42
CA PRO A 420 4.77 -10.16 -13.86
C PRO A 420 4.59 -8.70 -14.28
N SER A 421 3.82 -7.93 -13.50
CA SER A 421 3.67 -6.48 -13.69
C SER A 421 5.00 -5.77 -13.51
N LEU A 422 5.74 -6.07 -12.45
CA LEU A 422 7.06 -5.51 -12.18
C LEU A 422 8.04 -5.76 -13.34
N ALA A 423 8.04 -6.97 -13.89
CA ALA A 423 8.90 -7.32 -15.03
C ALA A 423 8.56 -6.50 -16.28
N VAL A 424 7.26 -6.37 -16.60
CA VAL A 424 6.78 -5.52 -17.70
C VAL A 424 7.21 -4.07 -17.49
N CYS A 425 7.00 -3.55 -16.29
CA CYS A 425 7.31 -2.17 -15.90
C CYS A 425 8.82 -1.86 -15.98
N LEU A 426 9.66 -2.70 -15.38
CA LEU A 426 11.12 -2.54 -15.42
C LEU A 426 11.66 -2.68 -16.85
N GLN A 427 11.21 -3.69 -17.62
CA GLN A 427 11.66 -3.82 -19.01
C GLN A 427 11.18 -2.65 -19.88
N THR A 428 10.03 -2.06 -19.58
CA THR A 428 9.58 -0.83 -20.25
C THR A 428 10.57 0.32 -20.02
N LEU A 429 10.99 0.54 -18.76
CA LEU A 429 11.97 1.58 -18.43
C LEU A 429 13.35 1.32 -19.03
N VAL A 430 13.85 0.07 -18.94
CA VAL A 430 15.16 -0.32 -19.45
C VAL A 430 15.27 -0.15 -20.96
N ASN A 431 14.18 -0.39 -21.70
CA ASN A 431 14.19 -0.35 -23.17
C ASN A 431 13.59 0.95 -23.74
N GLY A 432 13.19 1.91 -22.89
CA GLY A 432 12.52 3.15 -23.33
C GLY A 432 11.13 2.93 -23.95
N GLY A 433 10.50 1.77 -23.69
CA GLY A 433 9.21 1.35 -24.22
C GLY A 433 9.03 -0.17 -24.09
N PHE A 434 7.80 -0.67 -24.28
CA PHE A 434 7.51 -2.10 -24.21
C PHE A 434 7.42 -2.72 -25.61
N THR A 435 8.58 -3.08 -26.15
CA THR A 435 8.73 -3.68 -27.48
C THR A 435 8.57 -5.20 -27.46
N ASP A 436 8.48 -5.84 -28.63
CA ASP A 436 8.50 -7.31 -28.73
C ASP A 436 9.76 -7.94 -28.11
N ALA A 437 10.91 -7.24 -28.18
CA ALA A 437 12.14 -7.68 -27.53
C ALA A 437 12.02 -7.63 -26.00
N ALA A 438 11.42 -6.56 -25.46
CA ALA A 438 11.12 -6.45 -24.04
C ALA A 438 10.14 -7.55 -23.59
N LYS A 439 9.07 -7.80 -24.35
CA LYS A 439 8.11 -8.91 -24.10
C LYS A 439 8.81 -10.27 -24.07
N LYS A 440 9.62 -10.59 -25.09
CA LYS A 440 10.39 -11.85 -25.14
C LYS A 440 11.31 -12.00 -23.93
N LYS A 441 11.96 -10.91 -23.50
CA LYS A 441 12.83 -10.90 -22.33
C LYS A 441 12.05 -11.13 -21.02
N VAL A 442 10.87 -10.51 -20.86
CA VAL A 442 9.97 -10.80 -19.72
C VAL A 442 9.60 -12.28 -19.68
N LEU A 443 9.14 -12.84 -20.80
CA LEU A 443 8.77 -14.25 -20.89
C LEU A 443 9.93 -15.18 -20.54
N ALA A 444 11.13 -14.90 -21.06
CA ALA A 444 12.33 -15.68 -20.78
C ALA A 444 12.82 -15.55 -19.32
N ILE A 445 12.69 -14.36 -18.71
CA ILE A 445 13.07 -14.14 -17.31
C ILE A 445 12.11 -14.87 -16.37
N LEU A 446 10.80 -14.79 -16.64
CA LEU A 446 9.77 -15.34 -15.76
C LEU A 446 9.39 -16.78 -16.07
N GLY A 447 9.84 -17.35 -17.20
CA GLY A 447 9.49 -18.72 -17.60
C GLY A 447 8.04 -18.89 -18.06
N PHE A 448 7.43 -17.84 -18.61
CA PHE A 448 6.10 -17.90 -19.21
C PHE A 448 6.17 -18.18 -20.72
N GLN A 449 5.12 -18.80 -21.25
CA GLN A 449 4.95 -19.08 -22.67
C GLN A 449 4.41 -17.84 -23.41
N ASN A 450 3.49 -17.12 -22.78
CA ASN A 450 2.88 -15.92 -23.35
C ASN A 450 2.42 -14.93 -22.27
N LEU A 451 2.18 -13.70 -22.69
CA LEU A 451 1.74 -12.58 -21.85
C LEU A 451 0.60 -11.85 -22.58
N HIS A 452 -0.55 -11.75 -21.91
CA HIS A 452 -1.77 -11.12 -22.40
C HIS A 452 -2.07 -9.85 -21.58
N LEU A 453 -1.58 -8.72 -22.05
CA LEU A 453 -1.74 -7.43 -21.35
C LEU A 453 -3.21 -7.08 -21.12
N GLU A 454 -4.06 -7.19 -22.14
CA GLU A 454 -5.49 -6.83 -22.04
C GLU A 454 -6.30 -7.75 -21.13
N LYS A 455 -5.86 -9.00 -20.95
CA LYS A 455 -6.49 -9.95 -20.03
C LYS A 455 -5.86 -9.91 -18.64
N ASN A 456 -4.75 -9.19 -18.48
CA ASN A 456 -3.93 -9.17 -17.28
C ASN A 456 -3.46 -10.58 -16.84
N THR A 457 -3.15 -11.47 -17.80
CA THR A 457 -2.76 -12.87 -17.51
C THR A 457 -1.48 -13.28 -18.24
N CYS A 458 -0.83 -14.31 -17.70
CA CYS A 458 0.34 -14.96 -18.27
C CYS A 458 0.05 -16.45 -18.53
N GLU A 459 0.46 -16.97 -19.68
CA GLU A 459 0.31 -18.40 -20.00
C GLU A 459 1.57 -19.19 -19.61
N GLY A 460 1.37 -20.39 -19.07
CA GLY A 460 2.44 -21.29 -18.64
C GLY A 460 2.60 -21.35 -17.13
N THR A 461 3.50 -22.19 -16.64
CA THR A 461 3.70 -22.42 -15.20
C THR A 461 4.46 -21.31 -14.50
N GLY A 462 5.28 -20.55 -15.24
CA GLY A 462 6.29 -19.67 -14.66
C GLY A 462 7.47 -20.45 -14.07
N ALA A 463 8.58 -19.75 -13.82
CA ALA A 463 9.81 -20.29 -13.23
C ALA A 463 10.49 -19.29 -12.27
N PHE A 464 9.74 -18.29 -11.78
CA PHE A 464 10.23 -17.28 -10.84
C PHE A 464 9.84 -17.62 -9.39
N PRO A 465 10.57 -17.12 -8.38
CA PRO A 465 10.20 -17.30 -6.98
C PRO A 465 8.78 -16.77 -6.69
N GLY A 466 7.87 -17.66 -6.31
CA GLY A 466 6.46 -17.32 -6.06
C GLY A 466 5.50 -17.57 -7.23
N ALA A 467 5.95 -18.19 -8.34
CA ALA A 467 5.08 -18.54 -9.46
C ALA A 467 3.90 -19.46 -9.07
N ASP A 468 4.08 -20.34 -8.09
CA ASP A 468 2.98 -21.19 -7.59
C ASP A 468 1.89 -20.38 -6.90
N ILE A 469 2.27 -19.37 -6.09
CA ILE A 469 1.31 -18.44 -5.48
C ILE A 469 0.59 -17.66 -6.59
N TYR A 470 1.31 -17.13 -7.58
CA TYR A 470 0.69 -16.42 -8.71
C TYR A 470 -0.43 -17.25 -9.37
N ARG A 471 -0.18 -18.53 -9.68
CA ARG A 471 -1.18 -19.40 -10.33
C ARG A 471 -2.33 -19.84 -9.43
N LEU A 472 -2.07 -20.01 -8.14
CA LEU A 472 -3.11 -20.40 -7.19
C LEU A 472 -4.00 -19.20 -6.86
N VAL A 473 -3.44 -18.00 -6.74
CA VAL A 473 -4.21 -16.76 -6.58
C VAL A 473 -5.03 -16.47 -7.85
N GLU A 474 -4.50 -16.67 -9.06
CA GLU A 474 -5.26 -16.54 -10.31
C GLU A 474 -6.51 -17.44 -10.32
N GLN A 475 -6.38 -18.67 -9.81
CA GLN A 475 -7.51 -19.60 -9.69
C GLN A 475 -8.51 -19.14 -8.62
N VAL A 476 -8.04 -18.71 -7.44
CA VAL A 476 -8.91 -18.21 -6.38
C VAL A 476 -9.71 -16.99 -6.87
N ASP A 477 -9.02 -15.98 -7.39
CA ASP A 477 -9.62 -14.73 -7.89
C ASP A 477 -10.61 -14.98 -9.03
N GLY A 478 -10.22 -15.82 -10.00
CA GLY A 478 -11.01 -16.03 -11.21
C GLY A 478 -12.10 -17.10 -11.12
N GLN A 479 -12.07 -18.01 -10.13
CA GLN A 479 -12.89 -19.23 -10.17
C GLN A 479 -13.54 -19.63 -8.85
N LEU A 480 -13.01 -19.26 -7.68
CA LEU A 480 -13.52 -19.78 -6.39
C LEU A 480 -14.99 -19.42 -6.17
N LYS A 481 -15.29 -18.11 -6.22
CA LYS A 481 -16.65 -17.60 -6.02
C LYS A 481 -17.65 -18.23 -6.97
N ASP A 482 -17.32 -18.26 -8.26
CA ASP A 482 -18.21 -18.77 -9.30
C ASP A 482 -18.41 -20.28 -9.18
N SER A 483 -17.35 -21.04 -8.84
CA SER A 483 -17.42 -22.48 -8.63
C SER A 483 -18.32 -22.84 -7.43
N VAL A 484 -18.17 -22.12 -6.32
CA VAL A 484 -19.00 -22.29 -5.11
C VAL A 484 -20.45 -21.87 -5.39
N SER A 485 -20.68 -20.70 -5.97
CA SER A 485 -22.02 -20.18 -6.26
C SER A 485 -22.78 -21.11 -7.22
N LYS A 486 -22.09 -21.64 -8.23
CA LYS A 486 -22.67 -22.58 -9.20
C LYS A 486 -23.17 -23.88 -8.55
N VAL A 487 -22.48 -24.37 -7.51
CA VAL A 487 -22.91 -25.60 -6.82
C VAL A 487 -23.88 -25.35 -5.68
N LEU A 488 -23.86 -24.19 -5.02
CA LEU A 488 -24.75 -23.92 -3.88
C LEU A 488 -26.01 -23.15 -4.24
N GLU A 489 -25.92 -22.23 -5.21
CA GLU A 489 -26.97 -21.27 -5.53
C GLU A 489 -27.66 -21.57 -6.85
N ASP A 490 -26.94 -21.96 -7.91
CA ASP A 490 -27.57 -22.14 -9.22
C ASP A 490 -28.30 -23.47 -9.37
N GLU A 491 -27.99 -24.43 -8.51
CA GLU A 491 -28.55 -25.77 -8.58
C GLU A 491 -29.98 -25.81 -7.99
N SER A 492 -30.99 -25.81 -8.86
CA SER A 492 -32.41 -25.81 -8.46
C SER A 492 -32.81 -26.97 -7.52
N SER A 493 -32.15 -28.12 -7.65
CA SER A 493 -32.36 -29.28 -6.79
C SER A 493 -32.00 -29.01 -5.32
N ILE A 494 -30.93 -28.25 -5.07
CA ILE A 494 -30.51 -27.86 -3.72
C ILE A 494 -31.51 -26.87 -3.11
N LYS A 495 -31.95 -25.87 -3.88
CA LYS A 495 -32.98 -24.91 -3.44
C LYS A 495 -34.26 -25.60 -2.98
N GLY A 496 -34.65 -26.69 -3.66
CA GLY A 496 -35.86 -27.44 -3.35
C GLY A 496 -35.69 -28.49 -2.24
N TRP A 497 -34.57 -29.20 -2.21
CA TRP A 497 -34.41 -30.41 -1.39
C TRP A 497 -33.39 -30.30 -0.26
N PHE A 498 -32.63 -29.21 -0.19
CA PHE A 498 -31.65 -28.98 0.88
C PHE A 498 -31.43 -27.48 1.17
N SER A 499 -32.54 -26.76 1.23
CA SER A 499 -32.58 -25.32 1.54
C SER A 499 -32.12 -24.99 2.97
N PRO A 500 -31.95 -23.70 3.32
CA PRO A 500 -31.64 -23.30 4.70
C PRO A 500 -32.61 -23.87 5.76
N TYR A 501 -33.89 -24.09 5.41
CA TYR A 501 -34.86 -24.73 6.30
C TYR A 501 -34.51 -26.19 6.59
N HIS A 502 -34.17 -26.97 5.56
CA HIS A 502 -33.78 -28.38 5.68
C HIS A 502 -32.52 -28.55 6.53
N ARG A 503 -31.52 -27.70 6.26
CA ARG A 503 -30.25 -27.67 7.01
C ARG A 503 -30.48 -27.32 8.49
N LYS A 504 -31.23 -26.24 8.76
CA LYS A 504 -31.56 -25.79 10.12
C LYS A 504 -32.32 -26.84 10.94
N HIS A 505 -33.26 -27.55 10.31
CA HIS A 505 -34.08 -28.57 10.97
C HIS A 505 -33.53 -30.00 10.80
N GLN A 506 -32.34 -30.13 10.20
CA GLN A 506 -31.58 -31.37 10.03
C GLN A 506 -32.44 -32.54 9.49
N PHE A 507 -33.12 -32.31 8.36
CA PHE A 507 -33.88 -33.35 7.67
C PHE A 507 -33.72 -33.23 6.14
N GLY A 508 -33.87 -34.35 5.44
CA GLY A 508 -33.77 -34.40 3.99
C GLY A 508 -34.06 -35.80 3.46
N ASN A 509 -34.39 -35.90 2.17
CA ASN A 509 -34.59 -37.18 1.50
C ASN A 509 -33.25 -37.65 0.88
N PRO A 510 -32.63 -38.74 1.37
CA PRO A 510 -31.32 -39.20 0.88
C PRO A 510 -31.25 -39.37 -0.63
N ARG A 511 -32.31 -39.94 -1.25
CA ARG A 511 -32.39 -40.11 -2.70
C ARG A 511 -32.24 -38.79 -3.47
N ASN A 512 -32.90 -37.74 -2.99
CA ASN A 512 -32.83 -36.42 -3.64
C ASN A 512 -31.47 -35.77 -3.38
N MET A 513 -30.94 -35.94 -2.16
CA MET A 513 -29.65 -35.40 -1.77
C MET A 513 -28.47 -36.01 -2.54
N GLU A 514 -28.54 -37.30 -2.84
CA GLU A 514 -27.54 -38.01 -3.66
C GLU A 514 -27.43 -37.44 -5.08
N SER A 515 -28.49 -36.83 -5.63
CA SER A 515 -28.48 -36.28 -6.99
C SER A 515 -27.52 -35.10 -7.18
N PHE A 516 -27.22 -34.35 -6.11
CA PHE A 516 -26.29 -33.21 -6.15
C PHE A 516 -25.07 -33.39 -5.23
N GLY A 517 -25.13 -34.30 -4.25
CA GLY A 517 -24.10 -34.46 -3.22
C GLY A 517 -22.72 -34.75 -3.77
N SER A 518 -22.59 -35.61 -4.79
CA SER A 518 -21.29 -35.94 -5.39
C SER A 518 -20.60 -34.73 -6.02
N LYS A 519 -21.36 -33.86 -6.69
CA LYS A 519 -20.86 -32.62 -7.31
C LYS A 519 -20.37 -31.63 -6.24
N VAL A 520 -21.16 -31.43 -5.19
CA VAL A 520 -20.79 -30.53 -4.08
C VAL A 520 -19.55 -31.03 -3.34
N LEU A 521 -19.52 -32.32 -2.99
CA LEU A 521 -18.38 -32.92 -2.29
C LEU A 521 -17.10 -32.85 -3.12
N LYS A 522 -17.20 -33.07 -4.43
CA LYS A 522 -16.06 -32.93 -5.35
C LYS A 522 -15.52 -31.51 -5.38
N VAL A 523 -16.40 -30.50 -5.55
CA VAL A 523 -15.96 -29.09 -5.55
C VAL A 523 -15.33 -28.70 -4.22
N HIS A 524 -15.88 -29.18 -3.10
CA HIS A 524 -15.29 -28.96 -1.78
C HIS A 524 -13.89 -29.60 -1.66
N GLU A 525 -13.73 -30.87 -2.02
CA GLU A 525 -12.43 -31.56 -1.96
C GLU A 525 -11.38 -30.91 -2.88
N GLU A 526 -11.77 -30.50 -4.08
CA GLU A 526 -10.90 -29.80 -5.02
C GLU A 526 -10.40 -28.47 -4.45
N TRP A 527 -11.30 -27.63 -3.93
CA TRP A 527 -10.90 -26.33 -3.37
C TRP A 527 -10.11 -26.45 -2.08
N GLU A 528 -10.46 -27.36 -1.16
CA GLU A 528 -9.65 -27.57 0.05
C GLU A 528 -8.22 -27.97 -0.29
N SER A 529 -8.03 -28.81 -1.32
CA SER A 529 -6.69 -29.19 -1.79
C SER A 529 -5.91 -27.98 -2.35
N ILE A 530 -6.55 -27.17 -3.19
CA ILE A 530 -5.96 -25.95 -3.76
C ILE A 530 -5.57 -24.96 -2.66
N ILE A 531 -6.47 -24.71 -1.70
CA ILE A 531 -6.27 -23.74 -0.62
C ILE A 531 -5.19 -24.21 0.35
N GLN A 532 -5.16 -25.50 0.70
CA GLN A 532 -4.10 -26.04 1.54
C GLN A 532 -2.73 -25.89 0.88
N THR A 533 -2.67 -26.11 -0.44
CA THR A 533 -1.45 -25.92 -1.23
C THR A 533 -1.04 -24.45 -1.27
N LEU A 534 -1.98 -23.54 -1.53
CA LEU A 534 -1.74 -22.10 -1.52
C LEU A 534 -1.22 -21.62 -0.17
N ARG A 535 -1.87 -22.00 0.92
CA ARG A 535 -1.46 -21.69 2.29
C ARG A 535 -0.03 -22.13 2.56
N SER A 536 0.33 -23.38 2.22
CA SER A 536 1.69 -23.88 2.39
C SER A 536 2.73 -23.07 1.60
N HIS A 537 2.41 -22.68 0.36
CA HIS A 537 3.31 -21.81 -0.41
C HIS A 537 3.42 -20.41 0.18
N MET A 538 2.31 -19.82 0.65
CA MET A 538 2.33 -18.50 1.29
C MET A 538 3.13 -18.51 2.59
N GLU A 539 3.02 -19.55 3.41
CA GLU A 539 3.80 -19.71 4.65
C GLU A 539 5.31 -19.78 4.42
N ASN A 540 5.76 -20.18 3.22
CA ASN A 540 7.19 -20.14 2.87
C ASN A 540 7.70 -18.71 2.60
N ILE A 541 6.81 -17.79 2.25
CA ILE A 541 7.14 -16.42 1.85
C ILE A 541 6.77 -15.40 2.93
N TYR A 542 5.66 -15.61 3.64
CA TYR A 542 5.06 -14.64 4.55
C TYR A 542 4.96 -15.17 5.97
N PHE A 543 4.75 -14.25 6.91
CA PHE A 543 4.47 -14.55 8.31
C PHE A 543 3.00 -15.00 8.49
N PRO A 544 2.67 -15.74 9.58
CA PRO A 544 1.35 -16.32 9.75
C PRO A 544 0.19 -15.33 9.68
N ASP A 545 0.34 -14.13 10.24
CA ASP A 545 -0.67 -13.06 10.21
C ASP A 545 -1.04 -12.65 8.79
N THR A 546 -0.06 -12.44 7.91
CA THR A 546 -0.30 -12.15 6.49
C THR A 546 -1.09 -13.28 5.81
N VAL A 547 -0.75 -14.53 6.13
CA VAL A 547 -1.42 -15.71 5.53
C VAL A 547 -2.86 -15.79 5.99
N GLU A 548 -3.12 -15.61 7.29
CA GLU A 548 -4.49 -15.62 7.81
C GLU A 548 -5.33 -14.48 7.26
N GLU A 549 -4.85 -13.24 7.33
CA GLU A 549 -5.58 -12.06 6.82
C GLU A 549 -5.96 -12.27 5.34
N TRP A 550 -5.01 -12.71 4.51
CA TRP A 550 -5.29 -12.91 3.10
C TRP A 550 -6.33 -14.01 2.86
N MET A 551 -6.30 -15.10 3.64
CA MET A 551 -7.30 -16.17 3.57
C MET A 551 -8.68 -15.71 4.04
N GLU A 552 -8.73 -14.92 5.11
CA GLU A 552 -9.97 -14.34 5.66
C GLU A 552 -10.65 -13.39 4.68
N GLU A 553 -9.88 -12.60 3.93
CA GLU A 553 -10.42 -11.65 2.95
C GLU A 553 -10.81 -12.32 1.61
N ASN A 554 -9.99 -13.27 1.12
CA ASN A 554 -10.10 -13.73 -0.28
C ASN A 554 -10.64 -15.16 -0.43
N VAL A 555 -10.64 -15.98 0.62
CA VAL A 555 -10.97 -17.42 0.53
C VAL A 555 -12.16 -17.78 1.42
N ASN A 556 -12.07 -17.47 2.71
CA ASN A 556 -13.05 -17.86 3.73
C ASN A 556 -14.48 -17.39 3.43
N PRO A 557 -14.74 -16.18 2.87
CA PRO A 557 -16.10 -15.73 2.56
C PRO A 557 -16.86 -16.64 1.59
N HIS A 558 -16.14 -17.43 0.79
CA HIS A 558 -16.71 -18.41 -0.13
C HIS A 558 -16.64 -19.83 0.43
N MET A 559 -15.50 -20.20 0.99
CA MET A 559 -15.28 -21.57 1.46
C MET A 559 -16.03 -21.91 2.72
N ASP A 560 -16.26 -20.97 3.63
CA ASP A 560 -16.97 -21.26 4.87
C ASP A 560 -18.43 -21.63 4.59
N HIS A 561 -19.06 -20.98 3.62
CA HIS A 561 -20.39 -21.38 3.14
C HIS A 561 -20.41 -22.81 2.58
N LEU A 562 -19.40 -23.18 1.80
CA LEU A 562 -19.29 -24.53 1.23
C LEU A 562 -18.99 -25.57 2.29
N ARG A 563 -18.07 -25.29 3.22
CA ARG A 563 -17.72 -26.15 4.37
C ARG A 563 -18.93 -26.40 5.26
N GLU A 564 -19.68 -25.36 5.61
CA GLU A 564 -20.91 -25.47 6.38
C GLU A 564 -21.97 -26.31 5.65
N PHE A 565 -22.17 -26.06 4.35
CA PHE A 565 -23.10 -26.84 3.55
C PHE A 565 -22.72 -28.32 3.54
N VAL A 566 -21.44 -28.63 3.33
CA VAL A 566 -20.93 -30.01 3.30
C VAL A 566 -21.04 -30.69 4.67
N ARG A 567 -20.79 -29.96 5.77
CA ARG A 567 -21.04 -30.46 7.13
C ARG A 567 -22.49 -30.85 7.30
N ASP A 568 -23.42 -29.93 7.01
CA ASP A 568 -24.85 -30.16 7.19
C ASP A 568 -25.33 -31.31 6.28
N PHE A 569 -24.84 -31.38 5.04
CA PHE A 569 -25.13 -32.47 4.11
C PHE A 569 -24.71 -33.83 4.69
N LYS A 570 -23.47 -33.93 5.19
CA LYS A 570 -22.92 -35.15 5.81
C LYS A 570 -23.69 -35.55 7.06
N GLU A 571 -24.14 -34.60 7.87
CA GLU A 571 -24.96 -34.87 9.05
C GLU A 571 -26.33 -35.42 8.67
N VAL A 572 -27.04 -34.74 7.76
CA VAL A 572 -28.41 -35.11 7.38
C VAL A 572 -28.45 -36.43 6.61
N ILE A 573 -27.48 -36.69 5.71
CA ILE A 573 -27.46 -37.95 4.97
C ILE A 573 -27.22 -39.16 5.88
N ARG A 574 -26.45 -38.99 6.97
CA ARG A 574 -26.24 -40.03 8.00
C ARG A 574 -27.51 -40.37 8.77
N LEU A 575 -28.48 -39.46 8.86
CA LEU A 575 -29.77 -39.74 9.49
C LEU A 575 -30.61 -40.70 8.65
N ASN A 576 -30.30 -40.89 7.35
CA ASN A 576 -30.99 -41.79 6.45
C ASN A 576 -32.53 -41.62 6.49
N ALA A 577 -32.99 -40.39 6.21
CA ALA A 577 -34.39 -39.96 6.27
C ALA A 577 -35.06 -39.99 7.66
N ARG A 578 -34.33 -40.30 8.74
CA ARG A 578 -34.88 -40.17 10.10
C ARG A 578 -34.94 -38.69 10.47
N PRO A 579 -36.07 -38.18 10.99
CA PRO A 579 -36.07 -36.85 11.58
C PRO A 579 -35.12 -36.87 12.78
N LYS A 580 -34.26 -35.85 12.90
CA LYS A 580 -33.48 -35.67 14.12
C LYS A 580 -34.48 -35.49 15.27
N THR A 581 -34.37 -36.32 16.31
CA THR A 581 -35.19 -36.19 17.51
C THR A 581 -35.00 -34.78 18.06
N LEU A 582 -36.11 -34.03 18.18
CA LEU A 582 -36.16 -32.69 18.76
C LEU A 582 -35.61 -32.65 20.17
#